data_AF-A0A4U7E9A7-F1
#
_entry.id   AF-A0A4U7E9A7-F1
#
_cell.length_a   1.000
_cell.length_b   1.000
_cell.length_c   1.000
_cell.angle_alpha   90.00
_cell.angle_beta   90.00
_cell.angle_gamma   90.00
#
_symmetry.space_group_name_H-M   'P 1'
#
loop_
_entity.id
_entity.type
_entity.pdbx_description
1 polymer ?
#
loop_
_entity_poly.entity_id
_entity_poly.type
_entity_poly.pdbx_seq_one_letter_code
_entity_poly.pdbx_strand_id
1 'polypeptide(L)'
;MSETKFNSVAEEPVYEETMTDLPNWVVWSTTDKRPLAPWLGHLNPCRWNGNLDENERPERAFEVAKNWAGHPGTRDITHQGELGDLGIAYILPFESDASILMVDFDNVRQSDTGEVHPIVVDLLSRLSSYAEISGSGQGIHVFVRANIPDWYPGSTFSAELDTETWVDGKVPKIEMYDRARVCLTTGQHLTETPPKAARRQKIVDELIREYDQSIDTIEDICDLEERQAKPRGSTVQQGNQSPYFDVDSVDVLQRSGAQLRQQGSGYRCAHPVHGSRNGNNLGVEGEVWYCHRHNVGGNSLMLVAVLEGFITCDRAGTNSLSELEDEEFARLCLLARDWYGFDGKPPARAIRGTALAYDLISDPESQIKHIYKITRKFYDASRPEDFGKQVPTLDGTVSKRGEC
;
A
#
# COMPACT_ATOMS: atom_id res chain seq x y z
N MET A 1 20.07 13.60 28.59
CA MET A 1 19.74 14.26 27.32
C MET A 1 19.87 13.18 26.27
N SER A 2 18.78 12.68 25.69
CA SER A 2 18.88 11.74 24.58
C SER A 2 19.54 12.47 23.42
N GLU A 3 20.56 11.89 22.81
CA GLU A 3 21.08 12.41 21.55
C GLU A 3 19.94 12.35 20.52
N THR A 4 19.53 13.52 20.05
CA THR A 4 18.53 13.65 18.99
C THR A 4 19.17 13.14 17.69
N LYS A 5 18.71 11.99 17.19
CA LYS A 5 19.19 11.41 15.93
C LYS A 5 18.75 12.24 14.73
N PHE A 6 19.57 12.24 13.68
CA PHE A 6 19.34 12.91 12.40
C PHE A 6 19.16 14.43 12.51
N ASN A 7 19.95 15.07 13.38
CA ASN A 7 19.95 16.53 13.54
C ASN A 7 21.26 17.19 13.06
N SER A 8 22.29 16.39 12.76
CA SER A 8 23.58 16.92 12.31
C SER A 8 23.57 17.20 10.81
N VAL A 9 23.78 18.45 10.42
CA VAL A 9 23.82 18.90 9.01
C VAL A 9 25.26 19.22 8.60
N ALA A 10 25.64 18.89 7.37
CA ALA A 10 26.96 19.19 6.83
C ALA A 10 27.22 20.71 6.80
N GLU A 11 28.45 21.12 7.12
CA GLU A 11 28.85 22.55 7.11
C GLU A 11 28.83 23.15 5.69
N GLU A 12 29.14 22.32 4.69
CA GLU A 12 29.13 22.70 3.28
C GLU A 12 28.10 21.84 2.52
N PRO A 13 27.51 22.36 1.41
CA PRO A 13 26.56 21.58 0.62
C PRO A 13 27.17 20.29 0.08
N VAL A 14 26.58 19.16 0.46
CA VAL A 14 26.91 17.82 -0.06
C VAL A 14 25.70 17.31 -0.80
N TYR A 15 25.84 17.00 -2.09
CA TYR A 15 24.76 16.50 -2.95
C TYR A 15 24.91 14.99 -3.20
N GLU A 16 23.81 14.30 -3.49
CA GLU A 16 23.82 12.85 -3.72
C GLU A 16 24.68 12.49 -4.95
N GLU A 17 25.67 11.62 -4.74
CA GLU A 17 26.69 11.31 -5.74
C GLU A 17 26.12 10.82 -7.09
N THR A 18 25.16 9.89 -7.06
CA THR A 18 24.59 9.31 -8.29
C THR A 18 23.87 10.36 -9.15
N MET A 19 23.16 11.28 -8.50
CA MET A 19 22.48 12.38 -9.17
C MET A 19 23.48 13.37 -9.76
N THR A 20 24.60 13.65 -9.09
CA THR A 20 25.63 14.57 -9.63
C THR A 20 26.29 14.08 -10.91
N ASP A 21 26.32 12.76 -11.14
CA ASP A 21 26.83 12.13 -12.37
C ASP A 21 25.86 12.24 -13.56
N LEU A 22 24.60 12.64 -13.33
CA LEU A 22 23.54 12.66 -14.34
C LEU A 22 23.21 14.09 -14.79
N PRO A 23 22.87 14.31 -16.08
CA PRO A 23 22.67 15.65 -16.63
C PRO A 23 21.24 16.20 -16.42
N ASN A 24 20.59 15.91 -15.29
CA ASN A 24 19.19 16.25 -15.03
C ASN A 24 18.99 17.50 -14.13
N TRP A 25 19.98 18.40 -14.07
CA TRP A 25 19.98 19.53 -13.15
C TRP A 25 19.46 20.81 -13.79
N VAL A 26 18.78 21.61 -12.98
CA VAL A 26 18.25 22.94 -13.31
C VAL A 26 18.51 23.91 -12.16
N VAL A 27 18.25 25.20 -12.38
CA VAL A 27 18.24 26.21 -11.31
C VAL A 27 16.82 26.32 -10.76
N TRP A 28 16.65 26.76 -9.51
CA TRP A 28 15.36 27.20 -8.98
C TRP A 28 15.54 28.44 -8.10
N SER A 29 14.44 29.12 -7.80
CA SER A 29 14.43 30.28 -6.90
C SER A 29 13.55 30.01 -5.67
N THR A 30 14.00 30.45 -4.50
CA THR A 30 13.24 30.30 -3.24
C THR A 30 11.86 30.96 -3.26
N THR A 31 11.66 31.96 -4.12
CA THR A 31 10.36 32.63 -4.32
C THR A 31 9.37 31.77 -5.11
N ASP A 32 9.81 31.13 -6.19
CA ASP A 32 8.91 30.55 -7.19
C ASP A 32 8.94 29.02 -7.28
N LYS A 33 9.89 28.31 -6.65
CA LYS A 33 9.96 26.82 -6.56
C LYS A 33 9.81 26.02 -7.87
N ARG A 34 9.74 26.70 -9.01
CA ARG A 34 9.66 26.15 -10.36
C ARG A 34 11.05 26.12 -10.97
N PRO A 35 11.33 25.16 -11.87
CA PRO A 35 12.63 25.06 -12.49
C PRO A 35 12.87 26.27 -13.41
N LEU A 36 14.11 26.74 -13.40
CA LEU A 36 14.67 27.82 -14.19
C LEU A 36 15.82 27.25 -15.02
N ALA A 37 15.99 27.76 -16.24
CA ALA A 37 17.07 27.37 -17.13
C ALA A 37 17.73 28.63 -17.73
N PRO A 38 18.62 29.30 -16.97
CA PRO A 38 19.28 30.54 -17.39
C PRO A 38 19.93 30.49 -18.77
N TRP A 39 20.45 29.31 -19.14
CA TRP A 39 21.06 29.02 -20.45
C TRP A 39 20.10 29.06 -21.63
N LEU A 40 18.78 29.17 -21.40
CA LEU A 40 17.79 29.44 -22.44
C LEU A 40 17.60 30.95 -22.71
N GLY A 41 18.41 31.81 -22.07
CA GLY A 41 18.44 33.25 -22.31
C GLY A 41 17.45 34.06 -21.46
N HIS A 42 16.81 33.43 -20.47
CA HIS A 42 15.92 34.09 -19.52
C HIS A 42 15.97 33.40 -18.16
N LEU A 43 15.56 34.11 -17.11
CA LEU A 43 15.47 33.58 -15.75
C LEU A 43 14.00 33.46 -15.28
N ASN A 44 13.11 33.17 -16.23
CA ASN A 44 11.72 32.78 -15.98
C ASN A 44 11.56 31.26 -15.88
N PRO A 45 10.46 30.76 -15.27
CA PRO A 45 10.12 29.33 -15.25
C PRO A 45 10.20 28.67 -16.62
N CYS A 46 10.95 27.58 -16.70
CA CYS A 46 11.09 26.80 -17.93
C CYS A 46 10.05 25.67 -18.00
N ARG A 47 9.82 25.19 -19.22
CA ARG A 47 9.04 23.96 -19.45
C ARG A 47 9.95 22.76 -19.22
N TRP A 48 9.38 21.66 -18.73
CA TRP A 48 10.14 20.43 -18.44
C TRP A 48 9.29 19.15 -18.63
N ASN A 49 8.43 19.10 -19.64
CA ASN A 49 7.60 17.91 -19.91
C ASN A 49 8.28 16.93 -20.89
N GLY A 50 7.71 15.72 -21.03
CA GLY A 50 8.28 14.65 -21.87
C GLY A 50 8.23 14.88 -23.38
N ASN A 51 7.59 15.95 -23.87
CA ASN A 51 7.38 16.22 -25.30
C ASN A 51 8.17 17.45 -25.79
N LEU A 52 9.28 17.80 -25.12
CA LEU A 52 10.12 18.92 -25.53
C LEU A 52 11.17 18.50 -26.57
N ASP A 53 11.43 19.40 -27.52
CA ASP A 53 12.57 19.24 -28.43
C ASP A 53 13.89 19.32 -27.64
N GLU A 54 14.95 18.65 -28.12
CA GLU A 54 16.25 18.57 -27.44
C GLU A 54 16.82 19.96 -27.07
N ASN A 55 16.61 20.95 -27.93
CA ASN A 55 17.09 22.33 -27.72
C ASN A 55 16.26 23.11 -26.69
N GLU A 56 15.05 22.65 -26.36
CA GLU A 56 14.16 23.26 -25.36
C GLU A 56 14.32 22.60 -23.98
N ARG A 57 14.98 21.45 -23.91
CA ARG A 57 15.18 20.70 -22.67
C ARG A 57 16.02 21.50 -21.67
N PRO A 58 15.47 21.78 -20.48
CA PRO A 58 16.17 22.61 -19.50
C PRO A 58 17.33 21.88 -18.85
N GLU A 59 17.33 20.55 -18.79
CA GLU A 59 18.28 19.75 -18.01
C GLU A 59 19.75 19.93 -18.43
N ARG A 60 20.67 20.11 -17.47
CA ARG A 60 22.12 20.19 -17.69
C ARG A 60 22.91 19.39 -16.65
N ALA A 61 24.21 19.23 -16.91
CA ALA A 61 25.15 18.66 -15.95
C ALA A 61 25.18 19.46 -14.63
N PHE A 62 25.40 18.77 -13.51
CA PHE A 62 25.44 19.34 -12.16
C PHE A 62 26.26 20.63 -12.07
N GLU A 63 27.51 20.60 -12.54
CA GLU A 63 28.42 21.75 -12.47
C GLU A 63 27.92 22.95 -13.28
N VAL A 64 27.19 22.73 -14.37
CA VAL A 64 26.61 23.82 -15.16
C VAL A 64 25.52 24.51 -14.35
N ALA A 65 24.56 23.74 -13.82
CA ALA A 65 23.49 24.28 -13.00
C ALA A 65 24.02 25.00 -11.74
N LYS A 66 25.00 24.39 -11.06
CA LYS A 66 25.64 24.95 -9.85
C LYS A 66 26.35 26.26 -10.14
N ASN A 67 27.13 26.33 -11.22
CA ASN A 67 27.80 27.56 -11.62
C ASN A 67 26.79 28.66 -11.96
N TRP A 68 25.70 28.34 -12.68
CA TRP A 68 24.66 29.34 -12.95
C TRP A 68 23.96 29.81 -11.68
N ALA A 69 23.64 28.93 -10.73
CA ALA A 69 23.00 29.34 -9.48
C ALA A 69 23.90 30.26 -8.63
N GLY A 70 25.21 29.98 -8.59
CA GLY A 70 26.17 30.72 -7.77
C GLY A 70 26.81 31.96 -8.44
N HIS A 71 26.70 32.12 -9.76
CA HIS A 71 27.36 33.21 -10.47
C HIS A 71 26.62 34.55 -10.24
N PRO A 72 27.31 35.63 -9.80
CA PRO A 72 26.67 36.92 -9.49
C PRO A 72 25.86 37.50 -10.66
N GLY A 73 26.39 37.39 -11.89
CA GLY A 73 25.75 37.89 -13.10
C GLY A 73 24.49 37.11 -13.54
N THR A 74 24.15 35.98 -12.91
CA THR A 74 22.92 35.26 -13.27
C THR A 74 21.68 36.09 -12.96
N ARG A 75 21.72 36.93 -11.92
CA ARG A 75 20.60 37.78 -11.52
C ARG A 75 20.36 38.95 -12.49
N ASP A 76 21.34 39.26 -13.34
CA ASP A 76 21.22 40.29 -14.38
C ASP A 76 20.43 39.81 -15.61
N ILE A 77 20.13 38.51 -15.70
CA ILE A 77 19.33 37.95 -16.79
C ILE A 77 17.89 38.42 -16.64
N THR A 78 17.27 38.77 -17.77
CA THR A 78 15.86 39.16 -17.86
C THR A 78 14.94 38.13 -17.19
N HIS A 79 14.14 38.59 -16.23
CA HIS A 79 13.09 37.83 -15.55
C HIS A 79 11.88 38.71 -15.26
N GLN A 80 10.75 38.07 -14.98
CA GLN A 80 9.52 38.71 -14.54
C GLN A 80 9.27 38.39 -13.07
N GLY A 81 8.87 39.40 -12.29
CA GLY A 81 8.56 39.24 -10.87
C GLY A 81 9.79 39.28 -9.97
N GLU A 82 9.60 38.90 -8.71
CA GLU A 82 10.65 38.86 -7.70
C GLU A 82 11.45 37.56 -7.77
N LEU A 83 12.76 37.67 -7.57
CA LEU A 83 13.67 36.53 -7.53
C LEU A 83 14.27 36.40 -6.12
N GLY A 84 14.06 35.25 -5.50
CA GLY A 84 14.68 34.87 -4.24
C GLY A 84 16.12 34.41 -4.42
N ASP A 85 16.62 33.65 -3.45
CA ASP A 85 17.92 32.99 -3.56
C ASP A 85 17.86 31.89 -4.63
N LEU A 86 18.97 31.73 -5.35
CA LEU A 86 19.08 30.73 -6.39
C LEU A 86 19.70 29.46 -5.82
N GLY A 87 19.03 28.34 -6.08
CA GLY A 87 19.54 27.00 -5.79
C GLY A 87 19.55 26.15 -7.04
N ILE A 88 19.93 24.89 -6.89
CA ILE A 88 19.82 23.87 -7.93
C ILE A 88 18.75 22.84 -7.57
N ALA A 89 18.12 22.28 -8.58
CA ALA A 89 17.12 21.24 -8.45
C ALA A 89 17.40 20.13 -9.45
N TYR A 90 16.96 18.92 -9.12
CA TYR A 90 17.10 17.75 -9.96
C TYR A 90 15.76 17.36 -10.55
N ILE A 91 15.70 17.06 -11.85
CA ILE A 91 14.49 16.55 -12.50
C ILE A 91 14.56 15.03 -12.54
N LEU A 92 13.61 14.36 -11.89
CA LEU A 92 13.34 12.95 -12.15
C LEU A 92 12.78 12.85 -13.59
N PRO A 93 13.48 12.20 -14.52
CA PRO A 93 13.03 12.13 -15.90
C PRO A 93 11.79 11.25 -16.03
N PHE A 94 11.06 11.37 -17.15
CA PHE A 94 9.87 10.55 -17.43
C PHE A 94 10.22 9.07 -17.64
N GLU A 95 11.41 8.81 -18.18
CA GLU A 95 12.00 7.49 -18.38
C GLU A 95 13.46 7.53 -17.89
N SER A 96 13.88 6.52 -17.12
CA SER A 96 15.24 6.43 -16.59
C SER A 96 15.69 5.00 -16.34
N ASP A 97 16.95 4.71 -16.67
CA ASP A 97 17.63 3.48 -16.26
C ASP A 97 18.24 3.57 -14.85
N ALA A 98 18.35 4.79 -14.28
CA ALA A 98 19.00 5.02 -12.98
C ALA A 98 18.12 4.61 -11.77
N SER A 99 16.81 4.47 -11.98
CA SER A 99 15.78 4.16 -10.96
C SER A 99 15.98 4.94 -9.66
N ILE A 100 15.97 6.27 -9.72
CA ILE A 100 16.05 7.15 -8.55
C ILE A 100 14.63 7.51 -8.13
N LEU A 101 14.32 7.27 -6.86
CA LEU A 101 13.06 7.66 -6.23
C LEU A 101 13.36 8.66 -5.11
N MET A 102 12.63 9.77 -5.09
CA MET A 102 12.59 10.73 -4.00
C MET A 102 11.49 10.30 -3.02
N VAL A 103 11.85 10.15 -1.75
CA VAL A 103 10.93 10.10 -0.61
C VAL A 103 10.95 11.50 0.01
N ASP A 104 9.83 12.19 -0.03
CA ASP A 104 9.66 13.53 0.52
C ASP A 104 8.91 13.43 1.85
N PHE A 105 9.52 13.89 2.93
CA PHE A 105 8.91 13.97 4.24
C PHE A 105 8.54 15.41 4.57
N ASP A 106 7.24 15.68 4.71
CA ASP A 106 6.69 17.01 4.89
C ASP A 106 6.19 17.24 6.32
N ASN A 107 6.51 18.40 6.91
CA ASN A 107 6.13 18.79 8.29
C ASN A 107 6.69 17.85 9.36
N VAL A 108 7.96 17.42 9.22
CA VAL A 108 8.57 16.37 10.06
C VAL A 108 9.71 16.87 10.93
N ARG A 109 10.15 18.12 10.74
CA ARG A 109 11.26 18.72 11.46
C ARG A 109 10.87 20.07 12.03
N GLN A 110 11.14 20.28 13.31
CA GLN A 110 10.98 21.58 13.95
C GLN A 110 12.07 22.54 13.47
N SER A 111 11.71 23.70 12.93
CA SER A 111 12.68 24.63 12.33
C SER A 111 13.64 25.24 13.35
N ASP A 112 13.17 25.45 14.59
CA ASP A 112 13.90 26.12 15.67
C ASP A 112 14.86 25.19 16.42
N THR A 113 14.44 23.95 16.69
CA THR A 113 15.24 22.96 17.44
C THR A 113 15.97 21.96 16.54
N GLY A 114 15.49 21.77 15.31
CA GLY A 114 15.90 20.70 14.41
C GLY A 114 15.42 19.32 14.80
N GLU A 115 14.53 19.22 15.80
CA GLU A 115 13.97 17.94 16.23
C GLU A 115 13.14 17.29 15.12
N VAL A 116 13.48 16.04 14.80
CA VAL A 116 12.81 15.22 13.78
C VAL A 116 11.74 14.35 14.44
N HIS A 117 10.58 14.25 13.79
CA HIS A 117 9.46 13.43 14.26
C HIS A 117 9.91 11.97 14.51
N PRO A 118 9.51 11.34 15.63
CA PRO A 118 9.98 9.99 15.98
C PRO A 118 9.72 8.92 14.90
N ILE A 119 8.55 8.96 14.24
CA ILE A 119 8.25 8.07 13.10
C ILE A 119 9.28 8.27 11.98
N VAL A 120 9.65 9.52 11.68
CA VAL A 120 10.62 9.80 10.61
C VAL A 120 12.04 9.40 11.01
N VAL A 121 12.40 9.46 12.29
CA VAL A 121 13.66 8.88 12.79
C VAL A 121 13.74 7.37 12.51
N ASP A 122 12.65 6.62 12.71
CA ASP A 122 12.58 5.20 12.35
C ASP A 122 12.69 5.00 10.82
N LEU A 123 11.94 5.78 10.04
CA LEU A 123 11.94 5.69 8.58
C LEU A 123 13.31 6.03 7.97
N LEU A 124 13.99 7.07 8.46
CA LEU A 124 15.36 7.41 8.06
C LEU A 124 16.35 6.28 8.39
N SER A 125 16.18 5.63 9.54
CA SER A 125 16.99 4.47 9.93
C SER A 125 16.74 3.26 9.01
N ARG A 126 15.49 3.00 8.63
CA ARG A 126 15.10 1.92 7.72
C ARG A 126 15.58 2.18 6.29
N LEU A 127 15.42 3.41 5.81
CA LEU A 127 15.86 3.83 4.47
C LEU A 127 17.38 3.88 4.39
N SER A 128 18.09 4.31 5.43
CA SER A 128 19.56 4.34 5.51
C SER A 128 20.20 4.70 4.17
N SER A 129 19.83 5.86 3.65
CA SER A 129 20.16 6.38 2.33
C SER A 129 20.40 7.89 2.43
N TYR A 130 20.93 8.52 1.38
CA TYR A 130 21.14 9.96 1.36
C TYR A 130 19.87 10.73 1.74
N ALA A 131 20.00 11.60 2.74
CA ALA A 131 18.94 12.49 3.20
C ALA A 131 19.44 13.93 3.38
N GLU A 132 18.59 14.90 3.06
CA GLU A 132 18.88 16.32 3.22
C GLU A 132 17.67 17.08 3.75
N ILE A 133 17.92 18.21 4.42
CA ILE A 133 16.85 19.11 4.86
C ILE A 133 16.23 19.79 3.63
N SER A 134 14.90 19.81 3.54
CA SER A 134 14.20 20.43 2.42
C SER A 134 14.33 21.96 2.44
N GLY A 135 13.99 22.62 1.32
CA GLY A 135 14.07 24.07 1.21
C GLY A 135 13.16 24.85 2.16
N SER A 136 12.20 24.20 2.84
CA SER A 136 11.39 24.84 3.89
C SER A 136 12.04 24.81 5.27
N GLY A 137 13.05 23.96 5.48
CA GLY A 137 13.64 23.68 6.80
C GLY A 137 12.80 22.74 7.68
N GLN A 138 11.54 22.47 7.30
CA GLN A 138 10.58 21.65 8.04
C GLN A 138 10.40 20.24 7.47
N GLY A 139 10.89 20.00 6.25
CA GLY A 139 10.85 18.71 5.59
C GLY A 139 12.23 18.08 5.44
N ILE A 140 12.24 16.81 5.01
CA ILE A 140 13.46 16.04 4.74
C ILE A 140 13.26 15.29 3.43
N HIS A 141 14.16 15.47 2.47
CA HIS A 141 14.19 14.65 1.26
C HIS A 141 15.12 13.47 1.48
N VAL A 142 14.72 12.27 1.03
CA VAL A 142 15.57 11.08 0.98
C VAL A 142 15.59 10.55 -0.43
N PHE A 143 16.77 10.32 -0.98
CA PHE A 143 16.93 9.75 -2.32
C PHE A 143 17.36 8.29 -2.21
N VAL A 144 16.64 7.40 -2.91
CA VAL A 144 16.93 5.96 -2.94
C VAL A 144 16.96 5.45 -4.38
N ARG A 145 17.60 4.30 -4.59
CA ARG A 145 17.49 3.54 -5.83
C ARG A 145 16.33 2.55 -5.73
N ALA A 146 15.19 2.89 -6.31
CA ALA A 146 13.94 2.14 -6.34
C ALA A 146 12.97 2.75 -7.37
N ASN A 147 11.87 2.06 -7.64
CA ASN A 147 10.71 2.60 -8.36
C ASN A 147 9.45 2.43 -7.50
N ILE A 148 8.41 3.20 -7.81
CA ILE A 148 7.06 2.90 -7.33
C ILE A 148 6.67 1.56 -7.97
N PRO A 149 6.24 0.57 -7.17
CA PRO A 149 6.02 -0.78 -7.66
C PRO A 149 4.81 -0.87 -8.58
N ASP A 150 4.90 -1.69 -9.63
CA ASP A 150 3.85 -1.86 -10.65
C ASP A 150 2.48 -2.30 -10.09
N TRP A 151 2.48 -2.94 -8.91
CA TRP A 151 1.24 -3.35 -8.24
C TRP A 151 0.49 -2.18 -7.58
N TYR A 152 1.15 -1.05 -7.33
CA TYR A 152 0.52 0.13 -6.77
C TYR A 152 -0.19 0.92 -7.88
N PRO A 153 -1.49 1.24 -7.73
CA PRO A 153 -2.30 1.78 -8.83
C PRO A 153 -1.95 3.23 -9.21
N GLY A 154 -1.28 3.98 -8.33
CA GLY A 154 -0.92 5.37 -8.55
C GLY A 154 0.44 5.54 -9.23
N SER A 155 0.61 6.65 -9.95
CA SER A 155 1.91 7.06 -10.49
C SER A 155 2.78 7.80 -9.47
N THR A 156 2.21 8.16 -8.32
CA THR A 156 2.85 8.83 -7.18
C THR A 156 2.23 8.31 -5.89
N PHE A 157 3.00 8.26 -4.81
CA PHE A 157 2.51 7.85 -3.50
C PHE A 157 2.44 9.05 -2.54
N SER A 158 1.40 9.15 -1.73
CA SER A 158 1.26 10.17 -0.69
C SER A 158 0.42 9.63 0.46
N ALA A 159 0.82 9.90 1.70
CA ALA A 159 0.12 9.48 2.91
C ALA A 159 0.44 10.36 4.12
N GLU A 160 -0.45 10.37 5.10
CA GLU A 160 -0.17 10.94 6.42
C GLU A 160 0.57 9.91 7.28
N LEU A 161 1.63 10.34 7.97
CA LEU A 161 2.46 9.47 8.81
C LEU A 161 1.95 9.34 10.23
N ASP A 162 1.20 10.35 10.69
CA ASP A 162 0.63 10.44 12.02
C ASP A 162 -0.69 11.22 11.95
N THR A 163 -1.55 11.02 12.94
CA THR A 163 -2.79 11.77 13.15
C THR A 163 -2.57 13.04 13.97
N GLU A 164 -1.50 13.08 14.77
CA GLU A 164 -1.16 14.25 15.57
C GLU A 164 -0.36 15.28 14.76
N THR A 165 -0.64 16.57 15.02
CA THR A 165 0.10 17.65 14.37
C THR A 165 1.49 17.79 14.98
N TRP A 166 2.50 18.02 14.15
CA TRP A 166 3.89 18.17 14.58
C TRP A 166 4.41 19.59 14.38
N VAL A 167 4.37 20.11 13.14
CA VAL A 167 4.92 21.43 12.78
C VAL A 167 3.80 22.37 12.40
N ASP A 168 3.74 23.56 13.00
CA ASP A 168 2.78 24.62 12.67
C ASP A 168 1.32 24.14 12.59
N GLY A 169 0.92 23.19 13.44
CA GLY A 169 -0.43 22.62 13.43
C GLY A 169 -0.74 21.72 12.23
N LYS A 170 0.29 21.21 11.54
CA LYS A 170 0.16 20.27 10.43
C LYS A 170 0.67 18.88 10.82
N VAL A 171 0.02 17.86 10.29
CA VAL A 171 0.43 16.46 10.45
C VAL A 171 1.64 16.13 9.56
N PRO A 172 2.52 15.22 9.99
CA PRO A 172 3.64 14.76 9.19
C PRO A 172 3.16 13.92 8.01
N LYS A 173 3.79 14.09 6.84
CA LYS A 173 3.41 13.40 5.59
C LYS A 173 4.60 12.77 4.90
N ILE A 174 4.31 11.76 4.09
CA ILE A 174 5.26 11.11 3.20
C ILE A 174 4.73 11.18 1.76
N GLU A 175 5.58 11.56 0.82
CA GLU A 175 5.32 11.44 -0.61
C GLU A 175 6.45 10.69 -1.31
N MET A 176 6.15 9.96 -2.38
CA MET A 176 7.17 9.30 -3.20
C MET A 176 6.98 9.55 -4.68
N TYR A 177 8.10 9.83 -5.35
CA TYR A 177 8.18 10.14 -6.77
C TYR A 177 9.38 9.43 -7.39
N ASP A 178 9.17 8.67 -8.45
CA ASP A 178 10.23 7.98 -9.21
C ASP A 178 10.37 8.47 -10.67
N ARG A 179 9.53 9.42 -11.08
CA ARG A 179 9.52 10.03 -12.41
C ARG A 179 8.81 11.39 -12.40
N ALA A 180 9.04 12.17 -13.44
CA ALA A 180 8.28 13.39 -13.75
C ALA A 180 8.09 14.35 -12.56
N ARG A 181 9.17 14.60 -11.80
CA ARG A 181 9.16 15.47 -10.61
C ARG A 181 10.40 16.36 -10.58
N VAL A 182 10.22 17.64 -10.24
CA VAL A 182 11.32 18.53 -9.87
C VAL A 182 11.57 18.38 -8.37
N CYS A 183 12.78 17.94 -8.02
CA CYS A 183 13.26 17.77 -6.66
C CYS A 183 14.11 18.99 -6.28
N LEU A 184 13.61 19.83 -5.37
CA LEU A 184 14.31 21.04 -4.93
C LEU A 184 15.43 20.66 -3.97
N THR A 185 16.63 20.44 -4.51
CA THR A 185 17.76 20.00 -3.69
C THR A 185 18.40 21.13 -2.92
N THR A 186 18.83 20.87 -1.69
CA THR A 186 19.51 21.88 -0.85
C THR A 186 20.98 21.56 -0.63
N GLY A 187 21.37 20.28 -0.67
CA GLY A 187 22.68 19.82 -0.24
C GLY A 187 22.92 19.96 1.28
N GLN A 188 21.89 20.33 2.06
CA GLN A 188 21.93 20.33 3.52
C GLN A 188 21.86 18.89 4.05
N HIS A 189 22.90 18.13 3.74
CA HIS A 189 23.00 16.69 4.00
C HIS A 189 22.99 16.40 5.50
N LEU A 190 22.17 15.43 5.89
CA LEU A 190 22.18 14.86 7.23
C LEU A 190 23.39 13.94 7.36
N THR A 191 24.41 14.35 8.10
CA THR A 191 25.72 13.67 8.16
C THR A 191 25.66 12.28 8.77
N GLU A 192 24.58 11.98 9.49
CA GLU A 192 24.25 10.67 10.05
C GLU A 192 23.72 9.69 8.99
N THR A 193 23.49 10.15 7.74
CA THR A 193 23.03 9.33 6.62
C THR A 193 24.12 9.14 5.56
N PRO A 194 24.10 8.04 4.77
CA PRO A 194 25.07 7.85 3.69
C PRO A 194 25.07 9.00 2.67
N PRO A 195 26.21 9.34 2.04
CA PRO A 195 26.27 10.40 1.01
C PRO A 195 25.70 9.96 -0.35
N LYS A 196 25.33 8.68 -0.49
CA LYS A 196 24.90 8.05 -1.74
C LYS A 196 23.55 7.36 -1.58
N ALA A 197 22.71 7.46 -2.61
CA ALA A 197 21.44 6.77 -2.70
C ALA A 197 21.65 5.24 -2.69
N ALA A 198 21.08 4.57 -1.69
CA ALA A 198 21.14 3.13 -1.53
C ALA A 198 19.99 2.43 -2.28
N ARG A 199 20.19 1.17 -2.68
CA ARG A 199 19.11 0.32 -3.24
C ARG A 199 18.12 -0.07 -2.13
N ARG A 200 16.85 0.35 -2.28
CA ARG A 200 15.82 0.22 -1.22
C ARG A 200 14.44 -0.23 -1.70
N GLN A 201 14.34 -0.91 -2.84
CA GLN A 201 13.05 -1.36 -3.40
C GLN A 201 12.17 -2.09 -2.37
N LYS A 202 12.72 -3.04 -1.61
CA LYS A 202 11.96 -3.78 -0.60
C LYS A 202 11.38 -2.85 0.49
N ILE A 203 12.11 -1.83 0.91
CA ILE A 203 11.65 -0.87 1.91
C ILE A 203 10.57 0.03 1.32
N VAL A 204 10.74 0.50 0.09
CA VAL A 204 9.70 1.28 -0.63
C VAL A 204 8.40 0.48 -0.75
N ASP A 205 8.47 -0.79 -1.19
CA ASP A 205 7.32 -1.69 -1.24
C ASP A 205 6.64 -1.85 0.14
N GLU A 206 7.45 -1.99 1.20
CA GLU A 206 6.94 -2.14 2.57
C GLU A 206 6.23 -0.89 3.06
N LEU A 207 6.78 0.30 2.78
CA LEU A 207 6.24 1.60 3.17
C LEU A 207 4.95 1.93 2.42
N ILE A 208 4.90 1.71 1.11
CA ILE A 208 3.66 1.90 0.35
C ILE A 208 2.56 0.98 0.90
N ARG A 209 2.88 -0.29 1.22
CA ARG A 209 1.91 -1.19 1.85
C ARG A 209 1.49 -0.77 3.26
N GLU A 210 2.36 -0.06 3.98
CA GLU A 210 2.16 0.35 5.37
C GLU A 210 1.32 1.63 5.47
N TYR A 211 1.48 2.56 4.53
CA TYR A 211 0.91 3.90 4.59
C TYR A 211 -0.10 4.24 3.48
N ASP A 212 -0.25 3.42 2.43
CA ASP A 212 -1.33 3.63 1.46
C ASP A 212 -2.67 3.71 2.23
N GLN A 213 -3.46 4.75 2.03
CA GLN A 213 -4.75 5.00 2.71
C GLN A 213 -5.93 4.89 1.72
N SER A 214 -5.70 4.40 0.49
CA SER A 214 -6.76 4.35 -0.54
C SER A 214 -7.92 3.37 -0.29
N ILE A 215 -7.99 2.72 0.89
CA ILE A 215 -9.12 1.88 1.33
C ILE A 215 -9.25 2.07 2.85
N ASP A 216 -10.07 3.04 3.27
CA ASP A 216 -9.96 3.62 4.61
C ASP A 216 -11.12 3.36 5.58
N THR A 217 -12.22 2.70 5.17
CA THR A 217 -13.25 2.30 6.14
C THR A 217 -13.72 0.86 5.96
N ILE A 218 -14.22 0.28 7.05
CA ILE A 218 -14.82 -1.06 7.04
C ILE A 218 -16.12 -1.06 6.24
N GLU A 219 -16.91 0.02 6.30
CA GLU A 219 -18.03 0.24 5.41
C GLU A 219 -17.60 0.23 3.93
N ASP A 220 -16.49 0.87 3.56
CA ASP A 220 -15.98 0.83 2.18
C ASP A 220 -15.55 -0.58 1.75
N ILE A 221 -14.99 -1.37 2.67
CA ILE A 221 -14.62 -2.76 2.43
C ILE A 221 -15.87 -3.65 2.26
N CYS A 222 -16.86 -3.52 3.15
CA CYS A 222 -18.15 -4.22 3.09
C CYS A 222 -18.93 -3.84 1.83
N ASP A 223 -18.99 -2.55 1.48
CA ASP A 223 -19.65 -2.04 0.28
C ASP A 223 -19.01 -2.60 -0.99
N LEU A 224 -17.68 -2.72 -1.02
CA LEU A 224 -16.97 -3.36 -2.12
C LEU A 224 -17.31 -4.84 -2.23
N GLU A 225 -17.40 -5.56 -1.11
CA GLU A 225 -17.80 -6.98 -1.08
C GLU A 225 -19.27 -7.19 -1.47
N GLU A 226 -20.21 -6.38 -0.99
CA GLU A 226 -21.63 -6.42 -1.36
C GLU A 226 -21.86 -6.11 -2.84
N ARG A 227 -21.12 -5.15 -3.40
CA ARG A 227 -21.14 -4.83 -4.84
C ARG A 227 -20.53 -5.95 -5.70
N GLN A 228 -19.64 -6.77 -5.14
CA GLN A 228 -18.98 -7.89 -5.81
C GLN A 228 -19.77 -9.20 -5.67
N ALA A 229 -20.52 -9.40 -4.57
CA ALA A 229 -21.38 -10.56 -4.34
C ALA A 229 -22.68 -10.54 -5.16
N LYS A 230 -23.03 -9.40 -5.78
CA LYS A 230 -24.17 -9.32 -6.72
C LYS A 230 -23.78 -9.93 -8.07
N PRO A 231 -24.59 -10.83 -8.65
CA PRO A 231 -24.32 -11.37 -9.97
C PRO A 231 -24.35 -10.22 -10.99
N ARG A 232 -23.20 -9.86 -11.57
CA ARG A 232 -23.12 -8.83 -12.60
C ARG A 232 -23.68 -9.37 -13.92
N GLY A 233 -24.70 -8.69 -14.44
CA GLY A 233 -24.89 -8.63 -15.88
C GLY A 233 -23.64 -8.03 -16.53
N SER A 234 -22.83 -8.89 -17.14
CA SER A 234 -21.83 -8.62 -18.18
C SER A 234 -21.20 -7.21 -18.20
N THR A 235 -20.15 -7.00 -17.41
CA THR A 235 -18.97 -6.23 -17.83
C THR A 235 -17.77 -6.63 -16.97
N VAL A 236 -16.75 -7.21 -17.62
CA VAL A 236 -15.53 -7.75 -16.99
C VAL A 236 -14.68 -6.59 -16.47
N GLN A 237 -14.56 -6.46 -15.15
CA GLN A 237 -13.43 -5.84 -14.47
C GLN A 237 -12.74 -6.94 -13.68
N GLN A 238 -11.68 -7.54 -14.24
CA GLN A 238 -10.77 -8.42 -13.51
C GLN A 238 -9.82 -7.53 -12.69
N GLY A 239 -9.80 -7.69 -11.37
CA GLY A 239 -8.79 -7.00 -10.55
C GLY A 239 -8.83 -7.21 -9.04
N ASN A 240 -9.99 -7.31 -8.38
CA ASN A 240 -10.05 -7.16 -6.91
C ASN A 240 -10.87 -8.22 -6.13
N GLN A 241 -11.39 -9.26 -6.78
CA GLN A 241 -12.20 -10.29 -6.10
C GLN A 241 -11.29 -11.29 -5.36
N SER A 242 -11.67 -11.67 -4.12
CA SER A 242 -10.96 -12.74 -3.40
C SER A 242 -11.16 -14.07 -4.14
N PRO A 243 -10.09 -14.88 -4.31
CA PRO A 243 -10.21 -16.22 -4.90
C PRO A 243 -11.19 -17.14 -4.18
N TYR A 244 -11.58 -16.82 -2.93
CA TYR A 244 -12.55 -17.59 -2.15
C TYR A 244 -13.95 -17.59 -2.79
N PHE A 245 -14.24 -16.65 -3.68
CA PHE A 245 -15.52 -16.57 -4.38
C PHE A 245 -15.52 -17.30 -5.74
N ASP A 246 -14.35 -17.77 -6.20
CA ASP A 246 -14.15 -18.36 -7.53
C ASP A 246 -13.78 -19.87 -7.44
N VAL A 247 -14.06 -20.49 -6.29
CA VAL A 247 -13.79 -21.92 -6.05
C VAL A 247 -14.88 -22.77 -6.68
N ASP A 248 -14.53 -23.89 -7.31
CA ASP A 248 -15.49 -24.84 -7.88
C ASP A 248 -16.25 -25.61 -6.78
N SER A 249 -17.59 -25.61 -6.83
CA SER A 249 -18.43 -26.32 -5.85
C SER A 249 -18.28 -27.84 -5.95
N VAL A 250 -17.83 -28.35 -7.10
CA VAL A 250 -17.46 -29.76 -7.30
C VAL A 250 -16.29 -30.12 -6.38
N ASP A 251 -15.24 -29.29 -6.33
CA ASP A 251 -14.05 -29.55 -5.52
C ASP A 251 -14.38 -29.55 -4.03
N VAL A 252 -15.22 -28.61 -3.58
CA VAL A 252 -15.72 -28.56 -2.21
C VAL A 252 -16.46 -29.85 -1.85
N LEU A 253 -17.35 -30.33 -2.72
CA LEU A 253 -18.10 -31.56 -2.46
C LEU A 253 -17.22 -32.80 -2.48
N GLN A 254 -16.25 -32.89 -3.37
CA GLN A 254 -15.28 -33.99 -3.37
C GLN A 254 -14.50 -34.06 -2.06
N ARG A 255 -14.03 -32.90 -1.57
CA ARG A 255 -13.32 -32.81 -0.28
C ARG A 255 -14.22 -33.10 0.92
N SER A 256 -15.51 -32.78 0.84
CA SER A 256 -16.50 -33.19 1.85
C SER A 256 -16.79 -34.70 1.88
N GLY A 257 -16.30 -35.47 0.89
CA GLY A 257 -16.56 -36.90 0.74
C GLY A 257 -17.90 -37.23 0.09
N ALA A 258 -18.57 -36.24 -0.52
CA ALA A 258 -19.84 -36.47 -1.21
C ALA A 258 -19.64 -37.33 -2.47
N GLN A 259 -20.54 -38.29 -2.68
CA GLN A 259 -20.51 -39.14 -3.86
C GLN A 259 -21.22 -38.44 -5.03
N LEU A 260 -20.44 -37.89 -5.94
CA LEU A 260 -20.92 -37.15 -7.10
C LEU A 260 -21.24 -38.07 -8.28
N ARG A 261 -22.38 -37.83 -8.93
CA ARG A 261 -22.77 -38.46 -10.19
C ARG A 261 -22.92 -37.42 -11.27
N GLN A 262 -22.17 -37.56 -12.36
CA GLN A 262 -22.24 -36.64 -13.49
C GLN A 262 -23.64 -36.65 -14.12
N GLN A 263 -24.16 -35.46 -14.44
CA GLN A 263 -25.43 -35.29 -15.14
C GLN A 263 -25.37 -34.01 -15.99
N GLY A 264 -25.29 -34.19 -17.32
CA GLY A 264 -25.09 -33.07 -18.24
C GLY A 264 -23.70 -32.44 -18.05
N SER A 265 -23.65 -31.12 -18.00
CA SER A 265 -22.44 -30.33 -17.72
C SER A 265 -22.07 -30.29 -16.22
N GLY A 266 -22.97 -30.68 -15.33
CA GLY A 266 -22.77 -30.64 -13.87
C GLY A 266 -22.80 -32.01 -13.19
N TYR A 267 -22.93 -31.99 -11.87
CA TYR A 267 -23.01 -33.17 -11.01
C TYR A 267 -24.23 -33.12 -10.08
N ARG A 268 -24.72 -34.30 -9.68
CA ARG A 268 -25.74 -34.47 -8.64
C ARG A 268 -25.25 -35.39 -7.53
N CYS A 269 -25.73 -35.17 -6.33
CA CYS A 269 -25.55 -36.08 -5.20
C CYS A 269 -26.68 -35.97 -4.17
N ALA A 270 -26.63 -36.85 -3.16
CA ALA A 270 -27.39 -36.65 -1.95
C ALA A 270 -26.79 -35.47 -1.18
N HIS A 271 -27.64 -34.55 -0.72
CA HIS A 271 -27.19 -33.42 0.07
C HIS A 271 -26.49 -33.90 1.36
N PRO A 272 -25.22 -33.52 1.63
CA PRO A 272 -24.46 -34.07 2.76
C PRO A 272 -25.10 -33.83 4.14
N VAL A 273 -25.73 -32.66 4.32
CA VAL A 273 -26.34 -32.27 5.61
C VAL A 273 -27.64 -33.03 5.94
N HIS A 274 -28.57 -33.17 4.98
CA HIS A 274 -29.93 -33.68 5.26
C HIS A 274 -30.34 -34.87 4.37
N GLY A 275 -29.35 -35.49 3.70
CA GLY A 275 -29.51 -36.62 2.81
C GLY A 275 -30.47 -36.37 1.64
N SER A 276 -30.86 -37.45 0.96
CA SER A 276 -31.80 -37.45 -0.16
C SER A 276 -32.62 -38.74 -0.21
N ARG A 277 -33.86 -38.68 -0.69
CA ARG A 277 -34.67 -39.89 -0.94
C ARG A 277 -34.22 -40.64 -2.19
N ASN A 278 -33.71 -39.94 -3.20
CA ASN A 278 -33.34 -40.51 -4.50
C ASN A 278 -31.88 -40.22 -4.89
N GLY A 279 -31.09 -39.65 -3.98
CA GLY A 279 -29.67 -39.33 -4.20
C GLY A 279 -29.39 -38.13 -5.11
N ASN A 280 -30.38 -37.28 -5.44
CA ASN A 280 -30.23 -36.24 -6.48
C ASN A 280 -30.70 -34.83 -6.07
N ASN A 281 -30.81 -34.54 -4.78
CA ASN A 281 -31.39 -33.29 -4.33
C ASN A 281 -30.39 -32.14 -4.21
N LEU A 282 -29.08 -32.41 -4.30
CA LEU A 282 -28.06 -31.39 -4.46
C LEU A 282 -27.47 -31.52 -5.86
N GLY A 283 -27.29 -30.41 -6.56
CA GLY A 283 -26.38 -30.42 -7.69
C GLY A 283 -25.52 -29.19 -7.79
N VAL A 284 -24.48 -29.35 -8.57
CA VAL A 284 -23.37 -28.42 -8.70
C VAL A 284 -22.95 -28.32 -10.15
N GLU A 285 -22.56 -27.13 -10.56
CA GLU A 285 -22.02 -26.84 -11.89
C GLU A 285 -21.07 -25.64 -11.76
N GLY A 286 -19.77 -25.89 -11.87
CA GLY A 286 -18.73 -24.90 -11.59
C GLY A 286 -18.84 -24.35 -10.17
N GLU A 287 -18.80 -23.02 -10.04
CA GLU A 287 -18.79 -22.29 -8.76
C GLU A 287 -20.13 -22.30 -8.02
N VAL A 288 -21.19 -22.86 -8.62
CA VAL A 288 -22.57 -22.76 -8.10
C VAL A 288 -23.11 -24.12 -7.69
N TRP A 289 -23.80 -24.14 -6.54
CA TRP A 289 -24.57 -25.27 -6.06
C TRP A 289 -26.05 -24.91 -5.87
N TYR A 290 -26.90 -25.93 -5.90
CA TYR A 290 -28.34 -25.78 -5.68
C TYR A 290 -28.97 -27.02 -5.04
N CYS A 291 -29.72 -26.81 -3.96
CA CYS A 291 -30.53 -27.80 -3.27
C CYS A 291 -31.99 -27.73 -3.71
N HIS A 292 -32.45 -28.78 -4.39
CA HIS A 292 -33.83 -28.96 -4.88
C HIS A 292 -34.85 -29.19 -3.77
N ARG A 293 -34.42 -29.60 -2.57
CA ARG A 293 -35.35 -29.80 -1.44
C ARG A 293 -35.85 -28.46 -0.89
N HIS A 294 -34.93 -27.53 -0.70
CA HIS A 294 -35.22 -26.24 -0.09
C HIS A 294 -35.34 -25.10 -1.10
N ASN A 295 -35.08 -25.36 -2.39
CA ASN A 295 -35.14 -24.37 -3.47
C ASN A 295 -34.18 -23.20 -3.24
N VAL A 296 -32.94 -23.53 -2.89
CA VAL A 296 -31.88 -22.61 -2.47
C VAL A 296 -30.55 -23.01 -3.08
N GLY A 297 -29.62 -22.08 -3.19
CA GLY A 297 -28.29 -22.31 -3.74
C GLY A 297 -27.34 -21.15 -3.43
N GLY A 298 -26.11 -21.25 -3.91
CA GLY A 298 -25.10 -20.23 -3.67
C GLY A 298 -23.76 -20.59 -4.29
N ASN A 299 -22.73 -19.83 -3.92
CA ASN A 299 -21.35 -20.12 -4.29
C ASN A 299 -20.72 -21.17 -3.37
N SER A 300 -19.49 -21.56 -3.68
CA SER A 300 -18.74 -22.57 -2.92
C SER A 300 -18.48 -22.21 -1.46
N LEU A 301 -18.22 -20.95 -1.13
CA LEU A 301 -18.05 -20.54 0.28
C LEU A 301 -19.36 -20.70 1.07
N MET A 302 -20.50 -20.38 0.44
CA MET A 302 -21.83 -20.65 0.99
C MET A 302 -22.07 -22.14 1.23
N LEU A 303 -21.59 -22.99 0.32
CA LEU A 303 -21.71 -24.44 0.48
C LEU A 303 -20.96 -24.90 1.73
N VAL A 304 -19.73 -24.42 1.93
CA VAL A 304 -18.96 -24.69 3.16
C VAL A 304 -19.74 -24.24 4.40
N ALA A 305 -20.36 -23.05 4.37
CA ALA A 305 -21.16 -22.56 5.49
C ALA A 305 -22.34 -23.49 5.84
N VAL A 306 -22.98 -24.09 4.83
CA VAL A 306 -24.03 -25.10 5.03
C VAL A 306 -23.47 -26.41 5.56
N LEU A 307 -22.35 -26.88 5.03
CA LEU A 307 -21.71 -28.14 5.45
C LEU A 307 -21.21 -28.09 6.89
N GLU A 308 -20.63 -26.96 7.29
CA GLU A 308 -20.07 -26.72 8.62
C GLU A 308 -21.11 -26.19 9.63
N GLY A 309 -22.35 -25.96 9.19
CA GLY A 309 -23.47 -25.60 10.05
C GLY A 309 -23.49 -24.14 10.53
N PHE A 310 -22.78 -23.23 9.84
CA PHE A 310 -22.89 -21.78 10.06
C PHE A 310 -24.27 -21.26 9.64
N ILE A 311 -24.84 -21.85 8.59
CA ILE A 311 -26.21 -21.59 8.15
C ILE A 311 -26.92 -22.90 7.87
N THR A 312 -28.23 -22.94 8.07
CA THR A 312 -29.04 -24.10 7.65
C THR A 312 -29.28 -24.03 6.14
N CYS A 313 -29.44 -25.20 5.50
CA CYS A 313 -29.59 -25.25 4.04
C CYS A 313 -30.76 -24.38 3.54
N ASP A 314 -31.90 -24.35 4.23
CA ASP A 314 -33.07 -23.54 3.89
C ASP A 314 -32.89 -22.02 4.06
N ARG A 315 -31.81 -21.60 4.74
CA ARG A 315 -31.41 -20.20 4.88
C ARG A 315 -30.38 -19.76 3.83
N ALA A 316 -29.82 -20.67 3.05
CA ALA A 316 -28.86 -20.33 2.02
C ALA A 316 -29.47 -19.46 0.91
N GLY A 317 -28.71 -18.48 0.44
CA GLY A 317 -29.14 -17.56 -0.62
C GLY A 317 -28.49 -16.19 -0.48
N THR A 318 -29.05 -15.21 -1.20
CA THR A 318 -28.58 -13.81 -1.15
C THR A 318 -28.53 -13.30 0.30
N ASN A 319 -27.43 -12.66 0.68
CA ASN A 319 -27.18 -12.08 2.02
C ASN A 319 -27.06 -13.08 3.18
N SER A 320 -27.16 -14.40 2.96
CA SER A 320 -27.07 -15.34 4.10
C SER A 320 -25.69 -15.37 4.78
N LEU A 321 -24.59 -15.07 4.07
CA LEU A 321 -23.29 -14.90 4.72
C LEU A 321 -23.14 -13.55 5.42
N SER A 322 -23.86 -12.49 4.99
CA SER A 322 -23.77 -11.18 5.65
C SER A 322 -24.41 -11.18 7.04
N GLU A 323 -25.28 -12.16 7.33
CA GLU A 323 -25.88 -12.35 8.66
C GLU A 323 -24.93 -12.95 9.70
N LEU A 324 -23.79 -13.53 9.28
CA LEU A 324 -22.77 -14.02 10.21
C LEU A 324 -22.09 -12.86 10.92
N GLU A 325 -21.66 -13.03 12.16
CA GLU A 325 -20.71 -12.09 12.77
C GLU A 325 -19.35 -12.19 12.06
N ASP A 326 -18.53 -11.15 12.12
CA ASP A 326 -17.26 -11.13 11.38
C ASP A 326 -16.29 -12.22 11.83
N GLU A 327 -16.25 -12.49 13.13
CA GLU A 327 -15.47 -13.58 13.73
C GLU A 327 -15.95 -14.94 13.21
N GLU A 328 -17.27 -15.12 13.05
CA GLU A 328 -17.85 -16.33 12.47
C GLU A 328 -17.49 -16.46 10.99
N PHE A 329 -17.56 -15.36 10.23
CA PHE A 329 -17.17 -15.32 8.83
C PHE A 329 -15.67 -15.62 8.63
N ALA A 330 -14.81 -15.09 9.51
CA ALA A 330 -13.38 -15.39 9.52
C ALA A 330 -13.14 -16.88 9.80
N ARG A 331 -13.84 -17.44 10.80
CA ARG A 331 -13.76 -18.87 11.12
C ARG A 331 -14.25 -19.76 9.98
N LEU A 332 -15.32 -19.37 9.29
CA LEU A 332 -15.78 -20.03 8.07
C LEU A 332 -14.69 -20.05 6.99
N CYS A 333 -14.00 -18.92 6.76
CA CYS A 333 -12.92 -18.84 5.78
C CYS A 333 -11.72 -19.72 6.18
N LEU A 334 -11.39 -19.82 7.48
CA LEU A 334 -10.36 -20.74 7.96
C LEU A 334 -10.73 -22.21 7.73
N LEU A 335 -11.99 -22.60 7.95
CA LEU A 335 -12.48 -23.95 7.64
C LEU A 335 -12.40 -24.25 6.14
N ALA A 336 -12.83 -23.28 5.31
CA ALA A 336 -12.76 -23.37 3.86
C ALA A 336 -11.31 -23.59 3.39
N ARG A 337 -10.35 -22.84 3.96
CA ARG A 337 -8.92 -22.98 3.69
C ARG A 337 -8.40 -24.37 4.05
N ASP A 338 -8.64 -24.80 5.29
CA ASP A 338 -7.96 -25.96 5.88
C ASP A 338 -8.57 -27.29 5.41
N TRP A 339 -9.89 -27.33 5.19
CA TRP A 339 -10.60 -28.58 4.88
C TRP A 339 -11.09 -28.66 3.44
N TYR A 340 -11.38 -27.51 2.81
CA TYR A 340 -12.02 -27.46 1.50
C TYR A 340 -11.12 -26.92 0.38
N GLY A 341 -9.85 -26.64 0.69
CA GLY A 341 -8.84 -26.32 -0.32
C GLY A 341 -8.92 -24.90 -0.86
N PHE A 342 -9.53 -23.98 -0.12
CA PHE A 342 -9.53 -22.57 -0.49
C PHE A 342 -8.12 -22.00 -0.29
N ASP A 343 -7.65 -21.24 -1.26
CA ASP A 343 -6.28 -20.73 -1.37
C ASP A 343 -6.31 -19.22 -1.62
N GLY A 344 -5.24 -18.53 -1.24
CA GLY A 344 -4.95 -17.18 -1.65
C GLY A 344 -5.34 -16.13 -0.62
N LYS A 345 -5.62 -14.93 -1.13
CA LYS A 345 -6.03 -13.79 -0.33
C LYS A 345 -7.49 -13.99 0.13
N PRO A 346 -7.78 -14.15 1.42
CA PRO A 346 -9.14 -14.32 1.90
C PRO A 346 -9.92 -13.02 1.72
N PRO A 347 -11.24 -13.06 1.87
CA PRO A 347 -12.06 -11.86 1.88
C PRO A 347 -11.59 -10.92 3.00
N ALA A 348 -11.72 -9.62 2.76
CA ALA A 348 -11.24 -8.62 3.71
C ALA A 348 -12.03 -8.69 5.02
N ARG A 349 -13.31 -9.07 4.95
CA ARG A 349 -14.13 -9.38 6.13
C ARG A 349 -13.55 -10.48 7.02
N ALA A 350 -12.90 -11.49 6.47
CA ALA A 350 -12.24 -12.52 7.27
C ALA A 350 -11.02 -11.98 8.04
N ILE A 351 -10.33 -10.99 7.45
CA ILE A 351 -9.25 -10.27 8.14
C ILE A 351 -9.84 -9.41 9.27
N ARG A 352 -10.96 -8.71 9.04
CA ARG A 352 -11.67 -7.98 10.10
C ARG A 352 -12.08 -8.87 11.27
N GLY A 353 -12.73 -9.99 10.99
CA GLY A 353 -13.11 -10.95 12.02
C GLY A 353 -11.92 -11.49 12.80
N THR A 354 -10.76 -11.60 12.15
CA THR A 354 -9.50 -11.95 12.84
C THR A 354 -9.01 -10.82 13.74
N ALA A 355 -9.11 -9.56 13.29
CA ALA A 355 -8.72 -8.42 14.12
C ALA A 355 -9.58 -8.34 15.39
N LEU A 356 -10.90 -8.54 15.25
CA LEU A 356 -11.85 -8.57 16.37
C LEU A 356 -11.57 -9.75 17.30
N ALA A 357 -11.46 -10.97 16.76
CA ALA A 357 -11.26 -12.18 17.56
C ALA A 357 -9.98 -12.16 18.42
N TYR A 358 -8.99 -11.36 18.04
CA TYR A 358 -7.73 -11.21 18.78
C TYR A 358 -7.55 -9.84 19.43
N ASP A 359 -8.62 -9.05 19.56
CA ASP A 359 -8.63 -7.74 20.20
C ASP A 359 -7.60 -6.76 19.60
N LEU A 360 -7.30 -6.90 18.29
CA LEU A 360 -6.41 -5.99 17.56
C LEU A 360 -7.13 -4.69 17.18
N ILE A 361 -8.46 -4.72 17.15
CA ILE A 361 -9.36 -3.56 17.08
C ILE A 361 -10.48 -3.75 18.10
N SER A 362 -11.04 -2.64 18.58
CA SER A 362 -12.12 -2.63 19.57
C SER A 362 -13.50 -2.39 18.96
N ASP A 363 -13.57 -1.93 17.72
CA ASP A 363 -14.81 -1.57 17.02
C ASP A 363 -14.74 -2.02 15.55
N PRO A 364 -15.77 -2.71 15.02
CA PRO A 364 -15.90 -3.01 13.60
C PRO A 364 -15.86 -1.81 12.66
N GLU A 365 -15.84 -0.55 13.11
CA GLU A 365 -15.57 0.61 12.25
C GLU A 365 -14.09 1.05 12.23
N SER A 366 -13.23 0.39 13.02
CA SER A 366 -11.81 0.75 13.16
C SER A 366 -11.02 0.46 11.89
N GLN A 367 -10.10 1.35 11.52
CA GLN A 367 -9.21 1.14 10.38
C GLN A 367 -8.32 -0.11 10.57
N ILE A 368 -8.41 -1.08 9.64
CA ILE A 368 -7.63 -2.33 9.71
C ILE A 368 -6.25 -2.19 9.06
N LYS A 369 -5.99 -1.18 8.22
CA LYS A 369 -4.81 -1.20 7.32
C LYS A 369 -3.47 -1.19 8.05
N HIS A 370 -3.33 -0.41 9.12
CA HIS A 370 -2.12 -0.37 9.96
C HIS A 370 -1.83 -1.71 10.65
N ILE A 371 -2.87 -2.48 10.94
CA ILE A 371 -2.74 -3.83 11.52
C ILE A 371 -2.88 -4.93 10.46
N TYR A 372 -3.15 -4.63 9.19
CA TYR A 372 -3.50 -5.65 8.20
C TYR A 372 -2.40 -6.72 8.10
N LYS A 373 -1.12 -6.31 8.10
CA LYS A 373 0.00 -7.25 8.07
C LYS A 373 0.02 -8.14 9.32
N ILE A 374 -0.24 -7.61 10.51
CA ILE A 374 -0.25 -8.40 11.75
C ILE A 374 -1.49 -9.29 11.82
N THR A 375 -2.67 -8.75 11.52
CA THR A 375 -3.92 -9.48 11.45
C THR A 375 -3.88 -10.60 10.40
N ARG A 376 -3.26 -10.36 9.25
CA ARG A 376 -3.05 -11.37 8.22
C ARG A 376 -2.18 -12.52 8.73
N LYS A 377 -1.08 -12.21 9.43
CA LYS A 377 -0.25 -13.23 10.07
C LYS A 377 -1.02 -14.03 11.12
N PHE A 378 -1.88 -13.37 11.91
CA PHE A 378 -2.75 -14.04 12.86
C PHE A 378 -3.74 -14.97 12.15
N TYR A 379 -4.37 -14.53 11.06
CA TYR A 379 -5.26 -15.38 10.26
C TYR A 379 -4.51 -16.58 9.68
N ASP A 380 -3.36 -16.36 9.07
CA ASP A 380 -2.56 -17.42 8.43
C ASP A 380 -2.06 -18.46 9.45
N ALA A 381 -1.72 -18.02 10.66
CA ALA A 381 -1.28 -18.91 11.74
C ALA A 381 -2.44 -19.50 12.57
N SER A 382 -3.68 -19.02 12.39
CA SER A 382 -4.84 -19.50 13.13
C SER A 382 -5.34 -20.84 12.62
N ARG A 383 -5.82 -21.66 13.56
CA ARG A 383 -6.61 -22.86 13.27
C ARG A 383 -8.07 -22.64 13.65
N PRO A 384 -9.04 -23.21 12.90
CA PRO A 384 -10.46 -23.04 13.17
C PRO A 384 -10.94 -23.42 14.58
N GLU A 385 -10.27 -24.36 15.26
CA GLU A 385 -10.70 -24.88 16.56
C GLU A 385 -10.37 -23.92 17.72
N ASP A 386 -9.23 -23.22 17.60
CA ASP A 386 -8.65 -22.35 18.62
C ASP A 386 -8.73 -20.85 18.27
N PHE A 387 -9.36 -20.51 17.13
CA PHE A 387 -9.54 -19.13 16.65
C PHE A 387 -10.14 -18.21 17.72
N GLY A 388 -9.47 -17.09 17.99
CA GLY A 388 -9.83 -16.10 19.02
C GLY A 388 -9.62 -16.55 20.48
N LYS A 389 -9.31 -17.83 20.72
CA LYS A 389 -9.11 -18.37 22.08
C LYS A 389 -7.64 -18.33 22.51
N GLN A 390 -6.73 -18.58 21.57
CA GLN A 390 -5.29 -18.63 21.82
C GLN A 390 -4.54 -17.80 20.77
N VAL A 391 -3.59 -16.98 21.21
CA VAL A 391 -2.76 -16.20 20.29
C VAL A 391 -1.94 -17.19 19.45
N PRO A 392 -2.10 -17.17 18.12
CA PRO A 392 -1.39 -18.11 17.27
C PRO A 392 0.09 -17.74 17.25
N THR A 393 0.95 -18.74 17.34
CA THR A 393 2.39 -18.52 17.35
C THR A 393 2.90 -18.35 15.95
N LEU A 394 3.50 -17.18 15.70
CA LEU A 394 3.94 -16.74 14.38
C LEU A 394 5.11 -17.58 13.81
N ASP A 395 5.75 -18.40 14.65
CA ASP A 395 6.83 -19.33 14.29
C ASP A 395 6.38 -20.81 14.27
N GLY A 396 5.08 -21.08 14.42
CA GLY A 396 4.51 -22.43 14.34
C GLY A 396 4.55 -23.27 15.62
N THR A 397 5.00 -22.74 16.76
CA THR A 397 5.03 -23.45 18.06
C THR A 397 4.11 -22.82 19.10
N VAL A 398 2.95 -23.44 19.37
CA VAL A 398 1.87 -22.95 20.26
C VAL A 398 2.38 -22.51 21.65
N SER A 399 2.09 -21.27 22.06
CA SER A 399 2.21 -20.79 23.44
C SER A 399 0.81 -20.48 23.98
N LYS A 400 0.52 -20.94 25.20
CA LYS A 400 -0.78 -20.73 25.86
C LYS A 400 -0.86 -19.30 26.41
N ARG A 401 -2.06 -18.71 26.34
CA ARG A 401 -2.38 -17.41 26.99
C ARG A 401 -1.94 -17.43 28.46
N GLY A 402 -1.06 -16.51 28.86
CA GLY A 402 -0.82 -16.16 30.27
C GLY A 402 0.58 -16.33 30.83
N GLU A 403 1.59 -16.74 30.06
CA GLU A 403 2.98 -16.77 30.52
C GLU A 403 3.80 -15.74 29.75
N CYS A 404 4.24 -14.69 30.46
CA CYS A 404 5.15 -13.64 29.97
C CYS A 404 6.56 -14.20 29.72
#